data_AF-A0A1U8PN09-F1
#
_entry.id   AF-A0A1U8PN09-F1
#
_cell.length_a   1.000
_cell.length_b   1.000
_cell.length_c   1.000
_cell.angle_alpha   90.00
_cell.angle_beta   90.00
_cell.angle_gamma   90.00
#
_symmetry.space_group_name_H-M   'P 1'
#
loop_
_entity.id
_entity.type
_entity.pdbx_description
1 polymer ?
#
loop_
_entity_poly.entity_id
_entity_poly.type
_entity_poly.pdbx_seq_one_letter_code
_entity_poly.pdbx_strand_id
1 'polypeptide(L)'
;MEEFLRKPEIRRITRDVPPAHYIFSIESFSLLVDTGVEKYESHAFDVQNYKWRLSLYPSGNKKSNGEGFISLYLQIEDTQYFPRTWEVNVNFRFFILDQIRDKYLTIEESDGVIKRYYQMKTEWGIAQLLSLDHFNETSNGYLVDDCCSFGVEVFVIKQTGKLERLSMMKQPPNNTITFQLQKC
;
A
#
# COMPACT_ATOMS: atom_id res chain seq x y z
N MET A 1 -10.70 -0.60 30.08
CA MET A 1 -9.70 0.15 29.31
C MET A 1 -9.76 -0.39 27.89
N GLU A 2 -10.93 -0.26 27.26
CA GLU A 2 -11.15 -0.60 25.84
C GLU A 2 -11.12 0.72 25.09
N GLU A 3 -9.91 1.18 24.79
CA GLU A 3 -9.74 2.29 23.86
C GLU A 3 -9.93 1.69 22.46
N PHE A 4 -11.17 1.78 21.99
CA PHE A 4 -11.63 1.65 20.61
C PHE A 4 -10.52 1.31 19.60
N LEU A 5 -10.41 0.03 19.22
CA LEU A 5 -9.78 -0.38 17.97
C LEU A 5 -10.61 0.21 16.81
N ARG A 6 -10.43 1.50 16.51
CA ARG A 6 -10.98 2.13 15.32
C ARG A 6 -10.36 1.40 14.13
N LYS A 7 -11.15 0.53 13.48
CA LYS A 7 -10.73 -0.04 12.20
C LYS A 7 -10.42 1.14 11.27
N PRO A 8 -9.22 1.19 10.66
CA PRO A 8 -8.90 2.25 9.71
C PRO A 8 -9.96 2.23 8.61
N GLU A 9 -10.53 3.39 8.32
CA GLU A 9 -11.53 3.53 7.27
C GLU A 9 -10.84 3.29 5.92
N ILE A 10 -11.48 2.58 5.01
CA ILE A 10 -10.88 2.24 3.71
C ILE A 10 -11.42 3.22 2.68
N ARG A 11 -10.53 4.02 2.09
CA ARG A 11 -10.86 4.94 1.00
C ARG A 11 -10.79 4.20 -0.34
N ARG A 12 -11.80 4.42 -1.17
CA ARG A 12 -11.92 3.85 -2.52
C ARG A 12 -12.09 4.96 -3.55
N ILE A 13 -11.21 5.02 -4.54
CA ILE A 13 -11.22 6.05 -5.59
C ILE A 13 -10.89 5.43 -6.93
N THR A 14 -11.67 5.74 -7.95
CA THR A 14 -11.37 5.34 -9.33
C THR A 14 -10.46 6.37 -10.00
N ARG A 15 -9.46 5.91 -10.74
CA ARG A 15 -8.59 6.75 -11.59
C ARG A 15 -8.26 6.04 -12.90
N ASP A 16 -7.87 6.80 -13.92
CA ASP A 16 -7.53 6.26 -15.25
C ASP A 16 -6.06 5.81 -15.35
N VAL A 17 -5.17 6.37 -14.52
CA VAL A 17 -3.73 6.08 -14.60
C VAL A 17 -3.41 4.76 -13.87
N PRO A 18 -2.50 3.91 -14.40
CA PRO A 18 -2.04 2.70 -13.71
C PRO A 18 -1.22 2.98 -12.44
N PRO A 19 -1.07 1.98 -11.55
CA PRO A 19 -0.13 2.03 -10.43
C PRO A 19 1.31 2.28 -10.91
N ALA A 20 2.02 3.16 -10.19
CA ALA A 20 3.36 3.57 -10.56
C ALA A 20 4.44 2.48 -10.39
N HIS A 21 4.24 1.48 -9.51
CA HIS A 21 5.34 0.60 -9.09
C HIS A 21 5.22 -0.84 -9.58
N TYR A 22 4.06 -1.48 -9.42
CA TYR A 22 3.92 -2.90 -9.79
C TYR A 22 2.48 -3.28 -10.12
N ILE A 23 2.34 -4.15 -11.12
CA ILE A 23 1.10 -4.81 -11.54
C ILE A 23 1.34 -6.31 -11.53
N PHE A 24 0.40 -7.05 -10.97
CA PHE A 24 0.36 -8.50 -10.91
C PHE A 24 -0.95 -8.99 -11.54
N SER A 25 -0.83 -9.64 -12.70
CA SER A 25 -1.96 -10.16 -13.47
C SER A 25 -2.03 -11.68 -13.36
N ILE A 26 -3.26 -12.19 -13.31
CA ILE A 26 -3.56 -13.62 -13.28
C ILE A 26 -4.44 -13.90 -14.49
N GLU A 27 -4.04 -14.87 -15.31
CA GLU A 27 -4.74 -15.23 -16.55
C GLU A 27 -5.69 -16.44 -16.38
N SER A 28 -5.70 -17.04 -15.20
CA SER A 28 -6.61 -18.16 -14.87
C SER A 28 -6.93 -18.16 -13.38
N PHE A 29 -7.79 -17.23 -12.96
CA PHE A 29 -8.12 -17.03 -11.56
C PHE A 29 -8.87 -18.23 -10.97
N SER A 30 -9.80 -18.81 -11.72
CA SER A 30 -10.53 -20.02 -11.31
C SER A 30 -9.58 -21.18 -11.01
N LEU A 31 -8.63 -21.45 -11.91
CA LEU A 31 -7.61 -22.48 -11.70
C LEU A 31 -6.75 -22.22 -10.46
N LEU A 32 -6.39 -20.96 -10.20
CA LEU A 32 -5.65 -20.59 -8.99
C LEU A 32 -6.45 -20.95 -7.73
N VAL A 33 -7.75 -20.64 -7.70
CA VAL A 33 -8.65 -20.98 -6.58
C VAL A 33 -8.80 -22.50 -6.44
N ASP A 34 -8.97 -23.21 -7.56
CA ASP A 34 -9.15 -24.67 -7.59
C ASP A 34 -7.93 -25.44 -7.08
N THR A 35 -6.72 -24.86 -7.15
CA THR A 35 -5.54 -25.46 -6.52
C THR A 35 -5.67 -25.60 -4.99
N GLY A 36 -6.60 -24.86 -4.37
CA GLY A 36 -6.78 -24.82 -2.92
C GLY A 36 -5.69 -24.06 -2.19
N VAL A 37 -4.83 -23.32 -2.90
CA VAL A 37 -3.76 -22.53 -2.29
C VAL A 37 -4.35 -21.40 -1.44
N GLU A 38 -3.94 -21.30 -0.17
CA GLU A 38 -4.39 -20.22 0.72
C GLU A 38 -3.85 -18.86 0.26
N LYS A 39 -2.60 -18.84 -0.20
CA LYS A 39 -1.84 -17.64 -0.52
C LYS A 39 -0.97 -17.85 -1.75
N TYR A 40 -1.07 -16.94 -2.71
CA TYR A 40 -0.14 -16.81 -3.82
C TYR A 40 0.79 -15.61 -3.62
N GLU A 41 2.03 -15.76 -4.05
CA GLU A 41 3.11 -14.79 -3.87
C GLU A 41 3.61 -14.34 -5.24
N SER A 42 3.55 -13.03 -5.52
CA SER A 42 4.05 -12.48 -6.79
C SER A 42 5.57 -12.60 -6.90
N HIS A 43 6.11 -12.32 -8.09
CA HIS A 43 7.53 -11.98 -8.18
C HIS A 43 7.85 -10.75 -7.32
N ALA A 44 9.13 -10.66 -6.93
CA ALA A 44 9.62 -9.54 -6.16
C ALA A 44 9.94 -8.34 -7.07
N PHE A 45 9.76 -7.13 -6.57
CA PHE A 45 10.00 -5.87 -7.28
C PHE A 45 10.66 -4.83 -6.37
N ASP A 46 11.44 -3.92 -6.95
CA ASP A 46 12.23 -2.94 -6.19
C ASP A 46 11.56 -1.57 -6.12
N VAL A 47 11.44 -1.01 -4.91
CA VAL A 47 11.00 0.38 -4.69
C VAL A 47 11.86 1.04 -3.62
N GLN A 48 12.49 2.17 -3.97
CA GLN A 48 13.28 3.02 -3.07
C GLN A 48 14.38 2.29 -2.26
N ASN A 49 15.04 1.31 -2.90
CA ASN A 49 16.10 0.43 -2.37
C ASN A 49 15.62 -0.70 -1.45
N TYR A 50 14.32 -1.00 -1.46
CA TYR A 50 13.77 -2.15 -0.78
C TYR A 50 13.09 -3.05 -1.81
N LYS A 51 13.20 -4.36 -1.59
CA LYS A 51 12.53 -5.36 -2.40
C LYS A 51 11.20 -5.72 -1.75
N TRP A 52 10.16 -5.80 -2.55
CA TRP A 52 8.79 -6.01 -2.13
C TRP A 52 8.15 -7.14 -2.91
N ARG A 53 7.06 -7.70 -2.38
CA ARG A 53 6.22 -8.71 -3.02
C ARG A 53 4.76 -8.48 -2.66
N LEU A 54 3.85 -8.87 -3.55
CA LEU A 54 2.43 -8.98 -3.24
C LEU A 54 2.09 -10.40 -2.77
N SER A 55 1.40 -10.51 -1.63
CA SER A 55 0.78 -11.73 -1.13
C SER A 55 -0.73 -11.65 -1.37
N LEU A 56 -1.24 -12.43 -2.31
CA LEU A 56 -2.66 -12.52 -2.65
C LEU A 56 -3.29 -13.72 -1.97
N TYR A 57 -4.43 -13.52 -1.31
CA TYR A 57 -5.30 -14.59 -0.83
C TYR A 57 -6.60 -14.55 -1.65
N PRO A 58 -6.74 -15.41 -2.67
CA PRO A 58 -7.85 -15.32 -3.61
C PRO A 58 -9.20 -15.69 -2.99
N SER A 59 -9.22 -16.45 -1.89
CA SER A 59 -10.43 -16.76 -1.11
C SER A 59 -10.43 -16.13 0.28
N GLY A 60 -9.52 -15.16 0.49
CA GLY A 60 -9.41 -14.40 1.72
C GLY A 60 -8.49 -15.02 2.79
N ASN A 61 -7.82 -14.16 3.55
CA ASN A 61 -7.00 -14.56 4.69
C ASN A 61 -7.87 -14.76 5.92
N LYS A 62 -8.24 -16.02 6.20
CA LYS A 62 -9.11 -16.38 7.34
C LYS A 62 -8.54 -15.96 8.69
N LYS A 63 -7.21 -16.00 8.85
CA LYS A 63 -6.52 -15.59 10.09
C LYS A 63 -6.66 -14.08 10.38
N SER A 64 -7.01 -13.29 9.36
CA SER A 64 -7.19 -11.84 9.44
C SER A 64 -8.64 -11.40 9.19
N ASN A 65 -9.62 -12.30 9.34
CA ASN A 65 -11.04 -12.05 9.06
C ASN A 65 -11.33 -11.64 7.61
N GLY A 66 -10.58 -12.20 6.65
CA GLY A 66 -10.74 -11.93 5.22
C GLY A 66 -11.69 -12.87 4.48
N GLU A 67 -12.34 -13.82 5.15
CA GLU A 67 -13.24 -14.78 4.51
C GLU A 67 -14.39 -14.10 3.75
N GLY A 68 -14.62 -14.51 2.50
CA GLY A 68 -15.59 -13.87 1.60
C GLY A 68 -15.05 -12.65 0.83
N PHE A 69 -13.77 -12.33 0.98
CA PHE A 69 -13.10 -11.22 0.31
C PHE A 69 -11.81 -11.68 -0.36
N ILE A 70 -11.42 -11.00 -1.44
CA ILE A 70 -10.02 -10.95 -1.84
C ILE A 70 -9.24 -10.25 -0.72
N SER A 71 -8.14 -10.85 -0.27
CA SER A 71 -7.16 -10.15 0.58
C SER A 71 -5.85 -9.94 -0.16
N LEU A 72 -5.25 -8.78 0.01
CA LEU A 72 -3.96 -8.44 -0.60
C LEU A 72 -3.05 -7.78 0.44
N TYR A 73 -1.79 -8.20 0.44
CA TYR A 73 -0.77 -7.69 1.33
C TYR A 73 0.50 -7.36 0.55
N LEU A 74 1.24 -6.40 1.10
CA LEU A 74 2.57 -5.99 0.67
C LEU A 74 3.58 -6.48 1.69
N GLN A 75 4.49 -7.34 1.24
CA GLN A 75 5.56 -7.93 2.03
C GLN A 75 6.90 -7.30 1.64
N ILE A 76 7.74 -7.03 2.64
CA ILE A 76 9.14 -6.64 2.42
C ILE A 76 10.03 -7.88 2.41
N GLU A 77 10.90 -7.97 1.42
CA GLU A 77 11.78 -9.10 1.18
C GLU A 77 13.21 -8.81 1.64
N ASP A 78 14.08 -9.82 1.58
CA ASP A 78 15.52 -9.71 1.86
C ASP A 78 15.88 -9.18 3.26
N THR A 79 14.93 -9.28 4.20
CA THR A 79 15.08 -8.79 5.57
C THR A 79 16.18 -9.47 6.37
N GLN A 80 16.62 -10.66 5.96
CA GLN A 80 17.76 -11.38 6.51
C GLN A 80 19.09 -10.64 6.32
N TYR A 81 19.17 -9.74 5.34
CA TYR A 81 20.36 -8.92 5.06
C TYR A 81 20.30 -7.56 5.74
N PHE A 82 19.20 -7.23 6.43
CA PHE A 82 19.04 -5.95 7.11
C PHE A 82 19.66 -5.98 8.52
N PRO A 83 20.06 -4.82 9.08
CA PRO A 83 20.50 -4.73 10.48
C PRO A 83 19.44 -5.23 11.47
N ARG A 84 19.84 -5.79 12.61
CA ARG A 84 18.89 -6.36 13.61
C ARG A 84 17.82 -5.38 14.13
N THR A 85 18.02 -4.08 13.98
CA THR A 85 17.12 -3.02 14.42
C THR A 85 16.61 -2.18 13.24
N TRP A 86 16.56 -2.77 12.04
CA TRP A 86 15.98 -2.13 10.87
C TRP A 86 14.50 -1.77 11.07
N GLU A 87 14.11 -0.66 10.47
CA GLU A 87 12.73 -0.19 10.41
C GLU A 87 12.52 0.51 9.07
N VAL A 88 11.38 0.25 8.43
CA VAL A 88 10.96 0.95 7.21
C VAL A 88 9.53 1.43 7.39
N ASN A 89 9.33 2.75 7.32
CA ASN A 89 8.01 3.35 7.37
C ASN A 89 7.48 3.53 5.95
N VAL A 90 6.26 3.08 5.69
CA VAL A 90 5.70 3.00 4.33
C VAL A 90 4.26 3.47 4.33
N ASN A 91 3.89 4.25 3.33
CA ASN A 91 2.50 4.36 2.89
C ASN A 91 2.35 3.61 1.57
N PHE A 92 1.25 2.90 1.37
CA PHE A 92 0.99 2.23 0.11
C PHE A 92 -0.49 2.23 -0.24
N ARG A 93 -0.77 2.03 -1.52
CA ARG A 93 -2.11 1.94 -2.08
C ARG A 93 -2.19 0.70 -2.96
N PHE A 94 -3.28 -0.03 -2.86
CA PHE A 94 -3.57 -1.13 -3.78
C PHE A 94 -4.47 -0.67 -4.91
N PHE A 95 -4.40 -1.38 -6.02
CA PHE A 95 -5.20 -1.11 -7.20
C PHE A 95 -5.80 -2.41 -7.72
N ILE A 96 -7.01 -2.34 -8.26
CA ILE A 96 -7.64 -3.43 -9.01
C ILE A 96 -8.12 -2.84 -10.33
N LEU A 97 -7.76 -3.48 -11.45
CA LEU A 97 -8.16 -3.04 -12.78
C LEU A 97 -9.62 -3.43 -13.05
N ASP A 98 -10.46 -2.43 -13.29
CA ASP A 98 -11.73 -2.57 -14.02
C ASP A 98 -11.40 -2.61 -15.52
N GLN A 99 -11.42 -3.82 -16.07
CA GLN A 99 -11.03 -4.12 -17.45
C GLN A 99 -12.08 -3.65 -18.46
N ILE A 100 -13.33 -3.41 -18.03
CA ILE A 100 -14.41 -2.96 -18.92
C ILE A 100 -14.29 -1.46 -19.16
N ARG A 101 -13.98 -0.69 -18.11
CA ARG A 101 -13.92 0.77 -18.17
C ARG A 101 -12.49 1.30 -18.39
N ASP A 102 -11.50 0.41 -18.35
CA ASP A 102 -10.07 0.73 -18.37
C ASP A 102 -9.71 1.73 -17.25
N LYS A 103 -10.12 1.39 -16.02
CA LYS A 103 -9.90 2.21 -14.84
C LYS A 103 -9.37 1.41 -13.68
N TYR A 104 -8.67 2.07 -12.78
CA TYR A 104 -8.11 1.46 -11.59
C TYR A 104 -8.90 1.89 -10.36
N LEU A 105 -9.50 0.91 -9.67
CA LEU A 105 -10.01 1.08 -8.31
C LEU A 105 -8.82 1.15 -7.36
N THR A 106 -8.55 2.35 -6.85
CA THR A 106 -7.57 2.62 -5.80
C THR A 106 -8.16 2.31 -4.45
N ILE A 107 -7.47 1.53 -3.64
CA ILE A 107 -7.88 1.14 -2.28
C ILE A 107 -6.73 1.43 -1.33
N GLU A 108 -6.98 2.30 -0.35
CA GLU A 108 -5.99 2.69 0.66
C GLU A 108 -6.68 2.87 2.01
N GLU A 109 -5.93 2.72 3.11
CA GLU A 109 -6.44 3.15 4.41
C GLU A 109 -6.45 4.69 4.48
N SER A 110 -7.54 5.24 5.03
CA SER A 110 -7.75 6.67 5.24
C SER A 110 -6.69 7.26 6.18
N ASP A 111 -6.60 8.58 6.22
CA ASP A 111 -5.76 9.34 7.16
C ASP A 111 -4.24 9.15 7.00
N GLY A 112 -3.79 8.56 5.89
CA GLY A 112 -2.36 8.44 5.58
C GLY A 112 -1.62 7.55 6.56
N VAL A 113 -2.29 6.51 7.10
CA VAL A 113 -1.70 5.58 8.07
C VAL A 113 -0.37 5.06 7.55
N ILE A 114 0.67 5.28 8.37
CA ILE A 114 2.03 4.83 8.10
C ILE A 114 2.17 3.40 8.61
N LYS A 115 2.58 2.50 7.73
CA LYS A 115 2.88 1.11 8.04
C LYS A 115 4.33 0.97 8.41
N ARG A 116 4.59 0.60 9.66
CA ARG A 116 5.93 0.35 10.19
C ARG A 116 6.30 -1.10 9.93
N TYR A 117 7.25 -1.33 9.04
CA TYR A 117 7.88 -2.63 8.81
C TYR A 117 9.10 -2.78 9.69
N TYR A 118 9.23 -3.93 10.36
CA TYR A 118 10.36 -4.29 11.21
C TYR A 118 10.43 -5.81 11.38
N GLN A 119 11.37 -6.33 12.18
CA GLN A 119 11.70 -7.77 12.28
C GLN A 119 10.48 -8.66 12.57
N MET A 120 9.53 -8.19 13.37
CA MET A 120 8.33 -8.98 13.74
C MET A 120 7.10 -8.64 12.90
N LYS A 121 7.21 -7.67 11.99
CA LYS A 121 6.11 -7.21 11.13
C LYS A 121 6.65 -6.85 9.75
N THR A 122 6.77 -7.87 8.90
CA THR A 122 7.29 -7.76 7.53
C THR A 122 6.21 -7.68 6.46
N GLU A 123 4.94 -7.73 6.86
CA GLU A 123 3.80 -7.75 5.94
C GLU A 123 2.66 -6.86 6.48
N TRP A 124 2.09 -6.04 5.61
CA TRP A 124 0.92 -5.23 5.87
C TRP A 124 -0.03 -5.31 4.68
N GLY A 125 -1.34 -5.23 4.92
CA GLY A 125 -2.31 -5.35 3.84
C GLY A 125 -3.74 -5.11 4.31
N ILE A 126 -4.67 -5.40 3.41
CA ILE A 126 -6.10 -5.22 3.65
C ILE A 126 -6.77 -6.60 3.51
N ALA A 127 -7.22 -7.15 4.64
CA ALA A 127 -7.85 -8.47 4.66
C ALA A 127 -9.19 -8.50 3.90
N GLN A 128 -9.96 -7.42 3.96
CA GLN A 128 -11.22 -7.26 3.25
C GLN A 128 -11.06 -6.22 2.13
N LEU A 129 -10.20 -6.51 1.16
CA LEU A 129 -9.87 -5.56 0.08
C LEU A 129 -11.08 -5.32 -0.82
N LEU A 130 -11.62 -6.41 -1.37
CA LEU A 130 -12.79 -6.43 -2.26
C LEU A 130 -13.60 -7.68 -1.97
N SER A 131 -14.93 -7.58 -1.81
CA SER A 131 -15.75 -8.78 -1.61
C SER A 131 -15.72 -9.67 -2.85
N LEU A 132 -15.79 -10.98 -2.64
CA LEU A 132 -15.82 -11.94 -3.76
C LEU A 132 -17.06 -11.71 -4.63
N ASP A 133 -18.21 -11.36 -4.04
CA ASP A 133 -19.42 -11.04 -4.79
C ASP A 133 -19.20 -9.87 -5.77
N HIS A 134 -18.54 -8.80 -5.30
CA HIS A 134 -18.28 -7.63 -6.13
C HIS A 134 -17.17 -7.89 -7.16
N PHE A 135 -16.18 -8.71 -6.81
CA PHE A 135 -15.11 -9.13 -7.72
C PHE A 135 -15.62 -10.03 -8.86
N ASN A 136 -16.50 -10.98 -8.55
CA ASN A 136 -17.05 -11.95 -9.49
C ASN A 136 -18.22 -11.39 -10.32
N GLU A 137 -18.84 -10.30 -9.89
CA GLU A 137 -19.89 -9.62 -10.64
C GLU A 137 -19.32 -9.01 -11.92
N THR A 138 -19.65 -9.64 -13.05
CA THR A 138 -19.13 -9.33 -14.39
C THR A 138 -19.27 -7.85 -14.76
N SER A 139 -20.35 -7.18 -14.36
CA SER A 139 -20.59 -5.77 -14.66
C SER A 139 -19.61 -4.79 -13.98
N ASN A 140 -18.89 -5.25 -12.97
CA ASN A 140 -17.85 -4.49 -12.28
C ASN A 140 -16.48 -4.56 -12.97
N GLY A 141 -16.26 -5.55 -13.85
CA GLY A 141 -15.08 -5.62 -14.72
C GLY A 141 -13.76 -6.04 -14.07
N TYR A 142 -13.76 -6.49 -12.80
CA TYR A 142 -12.51 -6.89 -12.12
C TYR A 142 -12.02 -8.29 -12.50
N LEU A 143 -12.94 -9.20 -12.82
CA LEU A 143 -12.67 -10.52 -13.36
C LEU A 143 -13.35 -10.64 -14.74
N VAL A 144 -12.56 -10.68 -15.80
CA VAL A 144 -13.02 -10.76 -17.20
C VAL A 144 -12.24 -11.87 -17.89
N ASP A 145 -12.93 -12.79 -18.56
CA ASP A 145 -12.33 -13.95 -19.22
C ASP A 145 -11.39 -14.76 -18.30
N ASP A 146 -11.80 -14.93 -17.04
CA ASP A 146 -11.02 -15.57 -15.97
C ASP A 146 -9.69 -14.88 -15.63
N CYS A 147 -9.49 -13.66 -16.15
CA CYS A 147 -8.32 -12.83 -15.92
C CYS A 147 -8.61 -11.68 -14.95
N CYS A 148 -7.65 -11.34 -14.10
CA CYS A 148 -7.72 -10.16 -13.23
C CYS A 148 -6.34 -9.55 -13.01
N SER A 149 -6.29 -8.28 -12.59
CA SER A 149 -5.03 -7.57 -12.34
C SER A 149 -5.08 -6.76 -11.05
N PHE A 150 -4.10 -6.98 -10.19
CA PHE A 150 -3.86 -6.25 -8.96
C PHE A 150 -2.63 -5.36 -9.11
N GLY A 151 -2.59 -4.24 -8.40
CA GLY A 151 -1.48 -3.31 -8.46
C GLY A 151 -1.14 -2.69 -7.13
N VAL A 152 0.01 -2.06 -7.04
CA VAL A 152 0.46 -1.37 -5.83
C VAL A 152 1.32 -0.16 -6.13
N GLU A 153 1.17 0.87 -5.29
CA GLU A 153 2.11 1.98 -5.17
C GLU A 153 2.70 2.00 -3.76
N VAL A 154 4.03 2.09 -3.67
CA VAL A 154 4.76 2.02 -2.40
C VAL A 154 5.54 3.33 -2.19
N PHE A 155 5.27 4.01 -1.09
CA PHE A 155 5.92 5.25 -0.69
C PHE A 155 6.70 5.01 0.60
N VAL A 156 8.00 4.80 0.47
CA VAL A 156 8.90 4.66 1.62
C VAL A 156 9.18 6.04 2.20
N ILE A 157 8.91 6.21 3.48
CA ILE A 157 9.08 7.46 4.22
C ILE A 157 10.46 7.44 4.87
N LYS A 158 11.38 8.24 4.32
CA LYS A 158 12.71 8.49 4.89
C LYS A 158 12.70 9.85 5.59
N GLN A 159 13.06 9.88 6.86
CA GLN A 159 13.22 11.12 7.64
C GLN A 159 14.50 11.85 7.20
N THR A 160 14.48 12.43 6.00
CA THR A 160 15.58 13.23 5.41
C THR A 160 15.22 14.70 5.38
N GLY A 161 14.25 15.11 6.21
CA GLY A 161 13.75 16.47 6.27
C GLY A 161 14.90 17.45 6.45
N LYS A 162 14.94 18.47 5.60
CA LYS A 162 15.85 19.60 5.75
C LYS A 162 15.19 20.58 6.69
N LEU A 163 15.90 20.94 7.75
CA LEU A 163 15.44 21.96 8.68
C LEU A 163 16.00 23.31 8.23
N GLU A 164 15.11 24.27 8.00
CA GLU A 164 15.50 25.65 7.78
C GLU A 164 14.99 26.49 8.94
N ARG A 165 15.82 27.42 9.40
CA ARG A 165 15.48 28.35 10.48
C ARG A 165 15.51 29.78 9.93
N LEU A 166 14.37 30.44 10.03
CA LEU A 166 14.25 31.89 9.81
C LEU A 166 14.32 32.59 11.17
N SER A 167 15.27 33.51 11.33
CA SER A 167 15.31 34.42 12.48
C SER A 167 15.06 35.85 12.05
N MET A 168 14.35 36.59 12.92
CA MET A 168 14.07 38.01 12.76
C MET A 168 14.57 38.77 13.98
N MET A 169 15.29 39.87 13.75
CA MET A 169 15.66 40.80 14.82
C MET A 169 14.50 41.77 15.06
N LYS A 170 13.98 41.82 16.29
CA LYS A 170 13.07 42.90 16.72
C LYS A 170 13.91 44.11 17.09
N GLN A 171 13.61 45.24 16.45
CA GLN A 171 14.27 46.55 16.59
C GLN A 171 15.74 46.59 16.13
N PRO A 172 15.96 46.58 14.81
CA PRO A 172 17.26 46.87 14.21
C PRO A 172 17.57 48.38 14.30
N PRO A 173 18.85 48.80 14.45
CA PRO A 173 19.24 50.18 14.23
C PRO A 173 18.76 50.62 12.83
N ASN A 174 18.13 51.80 12.71
CA ASN A 174 17.63 52.39 11.47
C ASN A 174 16.33 51.80 10.86
N ASN A 175 15.41 51.22 11.63
CA ASN A 175 14.09 50.74 11.16
C ASN A 175 14.15 49.70 10.00
N THR A 176 15.31 49.10 9.73
CA THR A 176 15.51 48.17 8.60
C THR A 176 15.35 46.73 9.05
N ILE A 177 14.22 46.08 8.75
CA ILE A 177 14.00 44.67 9.10
C ILE A 177 14.99 43.78 8.33
N THR A 178 15.82 43.03 9.05
CA THR A 178 16.77 42.07 8.48
C THR A 178 16.32 40.65 8.79
N PHE A 179 16.31 39.81 7.76
CA PHE A 179 16.00 38.38 7.84
C PHE A 179 17.27 37.58 7.60
N GLN A 180 17.47 36.51 8.37
CA GLN A 180 18.51 35.53 8.07
C GLN A 180 17.91 34.15 7.91
N LEU A 181 18.22 33.54 6.77
CA LEU A 181 17.88 32.16 6.43
C LEU A 181 19.14 31.32 6.64
N GLN A 182 19.03 30.34 7.53
CA GLN A 182 20.10 29.38 7.78
C GLN A 182 19.59 27.96 7.50
N LYS A 183 20.39 27.19 6.77
CA LYS A 183 20.23 25.73 6.66
C LYS A 183 20.80 25.09 7.93
N CYS A 184 19.99 24.29 8.61
CA CYS A 184 20.41 23.56 9.82
C CYS A 184 20.96 22.18 9.46
#